data_AF-E7GJL3-F1
#
_entry.id   AF-E7GJL3-F1
#
_cell.length_a   1.000
_cell.length_b   1.000
_cell.length_c   1.000
_cell.angle_alpha   90.00
_cell.angle_beta   90.00
_cell.angle_gamma   90.00
#
_symmetry.space_group_name_H-M   'P 1'
#
loop_
_entity.id
_entity.type
_entity.pdbx_description
1 polymer ?
#
loop_
_entity_poly.entity_id
_entity_poly.type
_entity_poly.pdbx_seq_one_letter_code
_entity_poly.pdbx_strand_id
1 'polypeptide(L)'
;MAAGCSLRTTSPGTETTAAETVTGTGTGLFETAASEEPEEIQGDKGKDGAGRVAAGEETSSRINVADEDMEPVYAGEIKDGVYPVKVDSSSNMFQVTGCELTVRDGRMTAVMTMGGTGYLKLFMGTGEEAAKAGEEDFIPYRETEDGLHTFQVPVEALDMGIDCSAFSKKKEKWYDRVLVFRADSLPADAIADGKITTVESLALKDGIYTAEVTLGGGSGRASVESPARLRVENGQAFATIVWGSANYDYMKVDDVKYETVNAEGNSAFEIPVTGFDWKIPVIADTIAMSEPHEIDYTLAFDSSTIKKAE
;
A
#
# COMPACT_ATOMS: atom_id res chain seq x y z
N MET A 1 -16.21 -39.36 38.58
CA MET A 1 -15.32 -40.53 38.38
C MET A 1 -14.29 -40.08 37.35
N ALA A 2 -13.06 -39.72 37.77
CA ALA A 2 -11.91 -40.63 37.99
C ALA A 2 -11.47 -41.26 36.66
N ALA A 3 -10.20 -41.31 36.25
CA ALA A 3 -8.88 -40.94 36.78
C ALA A 3 -7.90 -41.01 35.58
N GLY A 4 -6.78 -40.27 35.56
CA GLY A 4 -5.45 -40.80 35.96
C GLY A 4 -4.54 -40.80 34.72
N CYS A 5 -3.45 -40.04 34.59
CA CYS A 5 -2.22 -39.85 35.36
C CYS A 5 -1.15 -40.96 35.17
N SER A 6 0.12 -40.50 35.18
CA SER A 6 1.43 -41.17 35.23
C SER A 6 2.11 -41.54 33.90
N LEU A 7 3.26 -40.95 33.51
CA LEU A 7 4.64 -40.91 34.08
C LEU A 7 5.44 -42.23 33.94
N ARG A 8 6.62 -42.11 33.29
CA ARG A 8 7.94 -42.79 33.52
C ARG A 8 8.84 -42.43 32.32
N THR A 9 9.88 -41.60 32.40
CA THR A 9 11.22 -41.71 33.03
C THR A 9 12.02 -42.95 32.61
N THR A 10 13.12 -42.74 31.87
CA THR A 10 14.44 -43.39 32.05
C THR A 10 15.52 -42.75 31.17
N SER A 11 16.57 -42.19 31.81
CA SER A 11 17.95 -42.20 31.29
C SER A 11 18.65 -43.51 31.72
N PRO A 12 19.77 -43.89 31.09
CA PRO A 12 21.13 -43.53 31.57
C PRO A 12 22.02 -43.06 30.38
N GLY A 13 23.09 -42.28 30.49
CA GLY A 13 24.22 -42.30 31.43
C GLY A 13 25.36 -43.16 30.85
N THR A 14 26.53 -42.57 30.55
CA THR A 14 27.90 -43.03 30.94
C THR A 14 28.98 -42.20 30.21
N GLU A 15 29.86 -41.60 31.02
CA GLU A 15 31.11 -40.91 30.69
C GLU A 15 32.20 -41.89 30.22
N THR A 16 33.24 -41.41 29.52
CA THR A 16 34.65 -41.81 29.78
C THR A 16 35.62 -40.85 29.07
N THR A 17 36.46 -40.25 29.91
CA THR A 17 37.74 -39.56 29.70
C THR A 17 38.86 -40.47 29.15
N ALA A 18 39.79 -39.93 28.36
CA ALA A 18 41.23 -39.83 28.72
C ALA A 18 42.11 -39.50 27.49
N ALA A 19 43.14 -38.70 27.77
CA ALA A 19 44.20 -38.23 26.89
C ALA A 19 45.26 -39.30 26.61
N GLU A 20 46.07 -39.11 25.55
CA GLU A 20 47.53 -38.98 25.68
C GLU A 20 48.22 -38.60 24.34
N THR A 21 49.24 -37.77 24.50
CA THR A 21 50.24 -37.23 23.58
C THR A 21 51.26 -38.27 23.06
N VAL A 22 52.03 -37.95 21.99
CA VAL A 22 53.52 -37.89 21.97
C VAL A 22 54.13 -37.83 20.54
N THR A 23 54.84 -36.71 20.28
CA THR A 23 56.12 -36.46 19.54
C THR A 23 56.36 -36.93 18.08
N GLY A 24 57.11 -36.21 17.22
CA GLY A 24 57.91 -35.00 17.42
C GLY A 24 58.73 -34.52 16.19
N THR A 25 59.50 -33.44 16.43
CA THR A 25 60.82 -33.01 15.89
C THR A 25 61.08 -32.95 14.37
N GLY A 26 61.63 -31.88 13.77
CA GLY A 26 62.07 -30.59 14.32
C GLY A 26 62.81 -29.67 13.32
N THR A 27 63.40 -28.62 13.90
CA THR A 27 64.55 -27.76 13.49
C THR A 27 64.45 -26.75 12.35
N GLY A 28 64.66 -25.47 12.70
CA GLY A 28 65.09 -24.40 11.80
C GLY A 28 64.89 -22.99 12.37
N LEU A 29 65.75 -22.57 13.30
CA LEU A 29 65.80 -21.24 13.93
C LEU A 29 66.12 -20.12 12.91
N PHE A 30 65.41 -18.99 12.98
CA PHE A 30 66.01 -17.65 12.95
C PHE A 30 65.11 -16.68 13.75
N GLU A 31 65.72 -16.03 14.72
CA GLU A 31 65.13 -15.13 15.72
C GLU A 31 65.33 -13.68 15.26
N THR A 32 64.28 -12.87 15.28
CA THR A 32 64.39 -11.43 15.57
C THR A 32 63.05 -10.91 16.10
N ALA A 33 63.11 -10.27 17.25
CA ALA A 33 62.01 -9.85 18.10
C ALA A 33 61.26 -8.60 17.59
N ALA A 34 59.96 -8.51 17.89
CA ALA A 34 59.28 -7.31 18.39
C ALA A 34 57.82 -7.63 18.81
N SER A 35 57.60 -7.63 20.13
CA SER A 35 56.40 -7.24 20.91
C SER A 35 54.99 -7.31 20.29
N GLU A 36 54.13 -8.14 20.92
CA GLU A 36 52.67 -8.00 20.98
C GLU A 36 52.26 -7.02 22.10
N GLU A 37 51.34 -6.09 21.81
CA GLU A 37 50.11 -5.80 22.59
C GLU A 37 49.24 -4.75 21.83
N PRO A 38 47.95 -4.55 22.20
CA PRO A 38 46.79 -4.62 21.31
C PRO A 38 46.46 -3.30 20.57
N GLU A 39 45.90 -3.39 19.36
CA GLU A 39 45.29 -2.23 18.71
C GLU A 39 43.83 -2.04 19.13
N GLU A 40 43.61 -0.86 19.72
CA GLU A 40 42.34 -0.20 19.97
C GLU A 40 41.39 -0.24 18.76
N ILE A 41 40.13 -0.56 19.04
CA ILE A 41 39.00 -0.20 18.18
C ILE A 41 38.85 1.32 18.24
N GLN A 42 39.45 2.03 17.30
CA GLN A 42 39.11 3.43 17.02
C GLN A 42 38.02 3.49 15.97
N GLY A 43 36.90 4.11 16.35
CA GLY A 43 35.75 4.35 15.49
C GLY A 43 36.11 5.26 14.31
N ASP A 44 35.82 4.77 13.11
CA ASP A 44 35.82 5.59 11.91
C ASP A 44 34.51 6.38 11.84
N LYS A 45 34.55 7.62 12.33
CA LYS A 45 33.57 8.64 11.96
C LYS A 45 33.99 9.26 10.64
N GLY A 46 33.24 8.89 9.59
CA GLY A 46 32.84 9.81 8.54
C GLY A 46 33.72 9.85 7.30
N LYS A 47 33.29 9.12 6.26
CA LYS A 47 33.35 9.60 4.87
C LYS A 47 32.30 8.89 3.99
N ASP A 48 31.52 9.73 3.31
CA ASP A 48 30.78 9.48 2.07
C ASP A 48 29.48 8.65 2.14
N GLY A 49 28.47 9.16 2.85
CA GLY A 49 27.09 8.66 2.79
C GLY A 49 26.42 8.78 1.40
N ALA A 50 26.93 9.63 0.52
CA ALA A 50 26.40 9.82 -0.84
C ALA A 50 26.58 8.60 -1.75
N GLY A 51 27.56 7.72 -1.48
CA GLY A 51 27.80 6.51 -2.28
C GLY A 51 26.78 5.38 -2.04
N ARG A 52 25.92 5.50 -1.01
CA ARG A 52 24.93 4.49 -0.63
C ARG A 52 23.53 4.77 -1.18
N VAL A 53 23.31 5.85 -1.93
CA VAL A 53 22.02 6.17 -2.56
C VAL A 53 22.10 5.84 -4.06
N ALA A 54 21.06 5.17 -4.58
CA ALA A 54 20.98 4.84 -6.00
C ALA A 54 20.82 6.10 -6.86
N ALA A 55 21.61 6.21 -7.93
CA ALA A 55 21.60 7.37 -8.81
C ALA A 55 20.45 7.33 -9.85
N GLY A 56 20.23 8.43 -10.57
CA GLY A 56 19.14 8.60 -11.53
C GLY A 56 19.01 7.50 -12.60
N GLU A 57 20.13 6.95 -13.09
CA GLU A 57 20.09 5.85 -14.06
C GLU A 57 19.57 4.53 -13.44
N GLU A 58 19.87 4.27 -12.16
CA GLU A 58 19.40 3.10 -11.40
C GLU A 58 17.94 3.25 -10.92
N THR A 59 17.38 4.45 -11.02
CA THR A 59 15.99 4.78 -10.61
C THR A 59 15.09 5.21 -11.77
N SER A 60 15.55 5.03 -13.02
CA SER A 60 14.98 5.57 -14.27
C SER A 60 13.54 5.15 -14.65
N SER A 61 12.85 4.39 -13.80
CA SER A 61 11.43 4.04 -13.94
C SER A 61 10.60 4.56 -12.76
N ARG A 62 10.67 5.88 -12.52
CA ARG A 62 9.78 6.53 -11.55
C ARG A 62 8.40 6.71 -12.18
N ILE A 63 7.41 6.05 -11.60
CA ILE A 63 6.00 6.25 -11.90
C ILE A 63 5.54 7.41 -11.03
N ASN A 64 4.87 8.41 -11.62
CA ASN A 64 4.17 9.38 -10.78
C ASN A 64 2.94 8.70 -10.18
N VAL A 65 2.89 8.64 -8.85
CA VAL A 65 1.80 8.03 -8.09
C VAL A 65 1.07 9.04 -7.22
N ALA A 66 1.62 10.24 -7.06
CA ALA A 66 1.01 11.34 -6.34
C ALA A 66 0.55 12.39 -7.36
N ASP A 67 -0.74 12.42 -7.65
CA ASP A 67 -1.31 13.50 -8.47
C ASP A 67 -1.38 14.80 -7.65
N GLU A 68 -1.10 15.93 -8.29
CA GLU A 68 -1.10 17.25 -7.63
C GLU A 68 -2.48 17.65 -7.11
N ASP A 69 -3.54 17.03 -7.63
CA ASP A 69 -4.93 17.26 -7.25
C ASP A 69 -5.44 16.28 -6.18
N MET A 70 -4.58 15.45 -5.58
CA MET A 70 -5.00 14.58 -4.47
C MET A 70 -5.15 15.39 -3.18
N GLU A 71 -6.31 15.28 -2.55
CA GLU A 71 -6.56 15.84 -1.22
C GLU A 71 -6.20 14.81 -0.14
N PRO A 72 -5.25 15.12 0.76
CA PRO A 72 -4.85 14.18 1.80
C PRO A 72 -6.00 13.86 2.77
N VAL A 73 -6.20 12.58 3.06
CA VAL A 73 -7.17 12.11 4.06
C VAL A 73 -6.44 11.75 5.35
N TYR A 74 -6.70 12.51 6.41
CA TYR A 74 -6.00 12.34 7.69
C TYR A 74 -6.71 11.36 8.62
N ALA A 75 -5.99 10.87 9.63
CA ALA A 75 -6.50 9.89 10.58
C ALA A 75 -7.82 10.29 11.26
N GLY A 76 -8.05 11.59 11.51
CA GLY A 76 -9.28 12.10 12.12
C GLY A 76 -10.53 12.03 11.21
N GLU A 77 -10.34 11.61 9.97
CA GLU A 77 -11.40 11.48 8.95
C GLU A 77 -11.76 10.02 8.70
N ILE A 78 -11.10 9.10 9.40
CA ILE A 78 -11.29 7.66 9.30
C ILE A 78 -11.61 7.15 10.70
N LYS A 79 -12.59 6.25 10.82
CA LYS A 79 -12.95 5.63 12.08
C LYS A 79 -11.83 4.68 12.53
N ASP A 80 -11.58 4.61 13.84
CA ASP A 80 -10.65 3.65 14.41
C ASP A 80 -11.00 2.22 13.97
N GLY A 81 -10.00 1.46 13.49
CA GLY A 81 -10.22 0.16 12.87
C GLY A 81 -8.99 -0.40 12.18
N VAL A 82 -9.16 -1.55 11.53
CA VAL A 82 -8.16 -2.18 10.66
C VAL A 82 -8.81 -2.44 9.31
N TYR A 83 -8.20 -1.93 8.24
CA TYR A 83 -8.77 -1.93 6.90
C TYR A 83 -7.76 -2.44 5.87
N PRO A 84 -8.18 -3.20 4.86
CA PRO A 84 -7.36 -3.37 3.67
C PRO A 84 -7.19 -2.02 2.98
N VAL A 85 -6.00 -1.75 2.45
CA VAL A 85 -5.72 -0.53 1.68
C VAL A 85 -4.84 -0.85 0.48
N LYS A 86 -5.08 -0.23 -0.67
CA LYS A 86 -4.19 -0.27 -1.83
C LYS A 86 -3.06 0.73 -1.64
N VAL A 87 -1.86 0.37 -2.10
CA VAL A 87 -0.66 1.21 -2.01
C VAL A 87 -0.04 1.33 -3.40
N ASP A 88 -0.02 2.55 -3.93
CA ASP A 88 0.71 2.84 -5.15
C ASP A 88 2.17 3.15 -4.81
N SER A 89 3.09 2.63 -5.62
CA SER A 89 4.52 2.90 -5.48
C SER A 89 5.07 3.52 -6.75
N SER A 90 5.97 4.50 -6.59
CA SER A 90 6.68 5.10 -7.72
C SER A 90 7.63 4.14 -8.45
N SER A 91 7.66 2.84 -8.13
CA SER A 91 8.44 1.86 -8.87
C SER A 91 7.81 0.47 -8.91
N ASN A 92 7.74 -0.11 -10.10
CA ASN A 92 7.36 -1.51 -10.32
C ASN A 92 8.30 -2.52 -9.63
N MET A 93 9.47 -2.10 -9.17
CA MET A 93 10.39 -2.98 -8.42
C MET A 93 10.06 -3.02 -6.92
N PHE A 94 9.22 -2.09 -6.44
CA PHE A 94 8.78 -1.99 -5.05
C PHE A 94 7.27 -2.23 -4.97
N GLN A 95 6.86 -3.46 -5.28
CA GLN A 95 5.45 -3.84 -5.32
C GLN A 95 4.97 -4.25 -3.93
N VAL A 96 3.91 -3.58 -3.47
CA VAL A 96 3.12 -3.96 -2.30
C VAL A 96 1.98 -4.84 -2.79
N THR A 97 1.94 -6.10 -2.35
CA THR A 97 0.93 -7.09 -2.78
C THR A 97 -0.24 -7.22 -1.82
N GLY A 98 -0.10 -6.66 -0.62
CA GLY A 98 -1.17 -6.53 0.36
C GLY A 98 -0.78 -5.48 1.39
N CYS A 99 -1.77 -4.80 1.97
CA CYS A 99 -1.52 -3.82 3.01
C CYS A 99 -2.71 -3.71 3.96
N GLU A 100 -2.43 -3.73 5.26
CA GLU A 100 -3.42 -3.49 6.31
C GLU A 100 -3.14 -2.16 7.00
N LEU A 101 -4.08 -1.22 6.89
CA LEU A 101 -4.06 0.06 7.59
C LEU A 101 -4.71 -0.09 8.96
N THR A 102 -4.01 0.26 10.02
CA THR A 102 -4.57 0.41 11.37
C THR A 102 -4.74 1.89 11.68
N VAL A 103 -5.97 2.31 11.97
CA VAL A 103 -6.31 3.63 12.51
C VAL A 103 -6.63 3.49 13.99
N ARG A 104 -5.91 4.20 14.85
CA ARG A 104 -6.15 4.18 16.29
C ARG A 104 -5.67 5.47 16.94
N ASP A 105 -6.51 6.07 17.78
CA ASP A 105 -6.17 7.26 18.57
C ASP A 105 -5.59 8.41 17.71
N GLY A 106 -6.17 8.63 16.53
CA GLY A 106 -5.73 9.68 15.60
C GLY A 106 -4.38 9.43 14.95
N ARG A 107 -3.90 8.18 14.92
CA ARG A 107 -2.68 7.76 14.21
C ARG A 107 -2.98 6.66 13.22
N MET A 108 -2.20 6.63 12.14
CA MET A 108 -2.25 5.55 11.15
C MET A 108 -0.91 4.83 11.07
N THR A 109 -0.97 3.51 11.03
CA THR A 109 0.17 2.65 10.71
C THR A 109 -0.27 1.59 9.73
N ALA A 110 0.59 1.23 8.78
CA ALA A 110 0.29 0.23 7.78
C ALA A 110 1.29 -0.93 7.82
N VAL A 111 0.80 -2.15 7.71
CA VAL A 111 1.65 -3.34 7.49
C VAL A 111 1.60 -3.67 6.01
N MET A 112 2.68 -3.36 5.30
CA MET A 112 2.83 -3.63 3.86
C MET A 112 3.46 -5.00 3.66
N THR A 113 2.81 -5.86 2.89
CA THR A 113 3.36 -7.12 2.39
C THR A 113 3.97 -6.91 1.02
N MET A 114 5.22 -7.30 0.85
CA MET A 114 5.98 -7.08 -0.38
C MET A 114 5.86 -8.27 -1.34
N GLY A 115 5.83 -7.97 -2.64
CA GLY A 115 5.89 -8.99 -3.69
C GLY A 115 7.26 -9.68 -3.83
N GLY A 116 8.29 -9.17 -3.15
CA GLY A 116 9.63 -9.75 -3.19
C GLY A 116 10.45 -9.52 -1.91
N THR A 117 11.50 -10.31 -1.75
CA THR A 117 12.36 -10.36 -0.55
C THR A 117 13.67 -9.56 -0.70
N GLY A 118 13.75 -8.71 -1.72
CA GLY A 118 14.97 -8.01 -2.12
C GLY A 118 15.36 -6.82 -1.23
N TYR A 119 14.48 -6.39 -0.33
CA TYR A 119 14.67 -5.24 0.55
C TYR A 119 14.70 -5.68 2.01
N LEU A 120 15.62 -5.10 2.78
CA LEU A 120 15.86 -5.46 4.19
C LEU A 120 15.30 -4.45 5.19
N LYS A 121 15.29 -3.18 4.82
CA LYS A 121 14.84 -2.10 5.71
C LYS A 121 14.36 -0.91 4.91
N LEU A 122 13.45 -0.17 5.53
CA LEU A 122 12.94 1.09 5.02
C LEU A 122 13.35 2.25 5.93
N PHE A 123 13.37 3.44 5.36
CA PHE A 123 13.46 4.70 6.07
C PHE A 123 12.36 5.62 5.52
N MET A 124 11.54 6.23 6.38
CA MET A 124 10.45 7.12 5.94
C MET A 124 11.02 8.51 5.69
N GLY A 125 11.51 8.71 4.47
CA GLY A 125 12.21 9.90 4.01
C GLY A 125 13.14 9.55 2.84
N THR A 126 14.07 10.45 2.54
CA THR A 126 14.98 10.32 1.39
C THR A 126 16.18 9.43 1.69
N GLY A 127 16.82 8.89 0.65
CA GLY A 127 17.98 8.01 0.79
C GLY A 127 19.18 8.75 1.34
N GLU A 128 19.28 10.05 1.09
CA GLU A 128 20.32 10.92 1.64
C GLU A 128 20.19 11.09 3.16
N GLU A 129 18.96 11.17 3.67
CA GLU A 129 18.67 11.17 5.10
C GLU A 129 18.93 9.80 5.70
N ALA A 130 18.45 8.73 5.04
CA ALA A 130 18.68 7.35 5.46
C ALA A 130 20.16 6.99 5.56
N ALA A 131 21.02 7.56 4.70
CA ALA A 131 22.47 7.36 4.76
C ALA A 131 23.14 8.03 5.97
N LYS A 132 22.46 8.96 6.65
CA LYS A 132 22.93 9.70 7.83
C LYS A 132 22.21 9.28 9.12
N ALA A 133 21.08 8.60 9.01
CA ALA A 133 20.25 8.16 10.12
C ALA A 133 20.85 6.98 10.89
N GLY A 134 20.38 6.79 12.14
CA GLY A 134 20.75 5.67 13.00
C GLY A 134 20.01 4.38 12.62
N GLU A 135 20.46 3.24 13.15
CA GLU A 135 19.76 1.97 12.91
C GLU A 135 18.36 1.91 13.54
N GLU A 136 18.16 2.68 14.61
CA GLU A 136 16.90 2.87 15.32
C GLU A 136 15.81 3.58 14.50
N ASP A 137 16.22 4.36 13.49
CA ASP A 137 15.30 5.08 12.60
C ASP A 137 14.83 4.20 11.43
N PHE A 138 15.42 3.01 11.27
CA PHE A 138 15.07 2.09 10.20
C PHE A 138 13.94 1.15 10.59
N ILE A 139 13.09 0.86 9.62
CA ILE A 139 11.99 -0.09 9.73
C ILE A 139 12.49 -1.41 9.13
N PRO A 140 12.83 -2.43 9.95
CA PRO A 140 13.31 -3.71 9.43
C PRO A 140 12.16 -4.52 8.82
N TYR A 141 12.51 -5.41 7.89
CA TYR A 141 11.55 -6.41 7.42
C TYR A 141 11.20 -7.40 8.52
N ARG A 142 9.97 -7.91 8.48
CA ARG A 142 9.58 -9.14 9.16
C ARG A 142 9.19 -10.17 8.12
N GLU A 143 9.40 -11.44 8.44
CA GLU A 143 9.03 -12.55 7.56
C GLU A 143 7.72 -13.19 8.06
N THR A 144 6.77 -13.41 7.15
CA THR A 144 5.55 -14.18 7.45
C THR A 144 5.84 -15.69 7.43
N GLU A 145 4.89 -16.52 7.85
CA GLU A 145 5.02 -17.98 7.78
C GLU A 145 5.27 -18.50 6.34
N ASP A 146 4.77 -17.76 5.34
CA ASP A 146 4.94 -18.06 3.92
C ASP A 146 6.24 -17.52 3.31
N GLY A 147 7.12 -16.92 4.14
CA GLY A 147 8.40 -16.36 3.68
C GLY A 147 8.28 -15.00 2.99
N LEU A 148 7.14 -14.31 3.11
CA LEU A 148 6.95 -12.98 2.54
C LEU A 148 7.53 -11.91 3.47
N HIS A 149 8.16 -10.88 2.88
CA HIS A 149 8.65 -9.74 3.65
C HIS A 149 7.52 -8.75 3.91
N THR A 150 7.45 -8.26 5.14
CA THR A 150 6.51 -7.22 5.58
C THR A 150 7.23 -6.05 6.24
N PHE A 151 6.67 -4.85 6.12
CA PHE A 151 7.15 -3.64 6.78
C PHE A 151 6.00 -2.92 7.47
N GLN A 152 6.19 -2.56 8.73
CA GLN A 152 5.23 -1.75 9.48
C GLN A 152 5.66 -0.29 9.43
N VAL A 153 4.94 0.54 8.67
CA VAL A 153 5.27 1.95 8.43
C VAL A 153 4.27 2.89 9.08
N PRO A 154 4.69 4.05 9.59
CA PRO A 154 3.76 5.13 9.91
C PRO A 154 3.15 5.68 8.62
N VAL A 155 1.88 6.08 8.69
CA VAL A 155 1.18 6.73 7.57
C VAL A 155 0.71 8.09 8.06
N GLU A 156 1.17 9.15 7.39
CA GLU A 156 0.81 10.52 7.76
C GLU A 156 -0.61 10.87 7.29
N ALA A 157 -0.90 10.58 6.02
CA ALA A 157 -2.21 10.73 5.40
C ALA A 157 -2.38 9.71 4.26
N LEU A 158 -3.62 9.36 3.93
CA LEU A 158 -3.94 8.70 2.66
C LEU A 158 -4.03 9.75 1.55
N ASP A 159 -3.99 9.31 0.29
CA ASP A 159 -4.00 10.18 -0.89
C ASP A 159 -2.92 11.27 -0.84
N MET A 160 -1.78 10.97 -0.21
CA MET A 160 -0.62 11.84 -0.11
C MET A 160 0.66 11.07 -0.47
N GLY A 161 1.54 11.72 -1.26
CA GLY A 161 2.87 11.19 -1.55
C GLY A 161 3.75 11.16 -0.29
N ILE A 162 4.11 9.96 0.16
CA ILE A 162 4.99 9.74 1.31
C ILE A 162 6.34 9.24 0.82
N ASP A 163 7.40 9.96 1.14
CA ASP A 163 8.76 9.56 0.83
C ASP A 163 9.18 8.33 1.65
N CYS A 164 9.77 7.36 0.96
CA CYS A 164 10.25 6.12 1.55
C CYS A 164 11.51 5.65 0.83
N SER A 165 12.58 5.38 1.57
CA SER A 165 13.82 4.83 1.03
C SER A 165 13.95 3.37 1.38
N ALA A 166 14.12 2.52 0.36
CA ALA A 166 14.23 1.07 0.52
C ALA A 166 15.66 0.59 0.33
N PHE A 167 16.21 -0.12 1.33
CA PHE A 167 17.58 -0.64 1.27
C PHE A 167 17.63 -2.00 0.57
N SER A 168 18.30 -2.07 -0.58
CA SER A 168 18.44 -3.29 -1.37
C SER A 168 19.48 -4.24 -0.77
N LYS A 169 19.08 -5.50 -0.52
CA LYS A 169 19.98 -6.58 -0.09
C LYS A 169 21.12 -6.83 -1.10
N LYS A 170 20.79 -6.81 -2.39
CA LYS A 170 21.72 -7.20 -3.46
C LYS A 170 22.71 -6.09 -3.82
N LYS A 171 22.26 -4.84 -3.76
CA LYS A 171 23.01 -3.67 -4.20
C LYS A 171 23.62 -2.88 -3.04
N GLU A 172 23.16 -3.14 -1.82
CA GLU A 172 23.57 -2.44 -0.60
C GLU A 172 23.42 -0.92 -0.72
N LYS A 173 22.35 -0.49 -1.41
CA LYS A 173 22.01 0.90 -1.69
C LYS A 173 20.56 1.19 -1.30
N TRP A 174 20.33 2.43 -0.90
CA TRP A 174 19.02 3.04 -0.72
C TRP A 174 18.41 3.42 -2.07
N TYR A 175 17.14 3.10 -2.25
CA TYR A 175 16.35 3.47 -3.40
C TYR A 175 15.18 4.31 -2.93
N ASP A 176 15.14 5.58 -3.33
CA ASP A 176 14.02 6.46 -3.06
C ASP A 176 12.77 5.98 -3.78
N ARG A 177 11.67 5.97 -3.03
CA ARG A 177 10.32 5.64 -3.45
C ARG A 177 9.37 6.71 -2.92
N VAL A 178 8.25 6.84 -3.60
CA VAL A 178 7.08 7.57 -3.13
C VAL A 178 5.97 6.54 -3.02
N LEU A 179 5.31 6.51 -1.86
CA LEU A 179 4.17 5.65 -1.58
C LEU A 179 2.91 6.51 -1.46
N VAL A 180 1.80 6.05 -2.02
CA VAL A 180 0.48 6.65 -1.82
C VAL A 180 -0.46 5.56 -1.34
N PHE A 181 -0.96 5.70 -0.12
CA PHE A 181 -1.99 4.83 0.43
C PHE A 181 -3.35 5.37 -0.01
N ARG A 182 -4.16 4.55 -0.67
CA ARG A 182 -5.33 5.02 -1.41
C ARG A 182 -6.60 5.03 -0.56
N ALA A 183 -7.15 6.20 -0.30
CA ALA A 183 -8.36 6.36 0.50
C ALA A 183 -9.59 5.74 -0.18
N ASP A 184 -9.64 5.79 -1.52
CA ASP A 184 -10.69 5.19 -2.34
C ASP A 184 -10.74 3.64 -2.28
N SER A 185 -9.72 3.00 -1.69
CA SER A 185 -9.69 1.55 -1.49
C SER A 185 -10.24 1.11 -0.13
N LEU A 186 -10.56 2.06 0.76
CA LEU A 186 -11.18 1.77 2.03
C LEU A 186 -12.65 1.40 1.86
N PRO A 187 -13.19 0.54 2.75
CA PRO A 187 -14.64 0.37 2.87
C PRO A 187 -15.35 1.71 3.11
N ALA A 188 -16.51 1.93 2.50
CA ALA A 188 -17.25 3.19 2.62
C ALA A 188 -17.63 3.54 4.07
N ASP A 189 -17.85 2.53 4.91
CA ASP A 189 -18.18 2.70 6.33
C ASP A 189 -16.97 3.05 7.22
N ALA A 190 -15.74 2.92 6.70
CA ALA A 190 -14.50 3.30 7.38
C ALA A 190 -14.35 4.83 7.50
N ILE A 191 -14.92 5.59 6.58
CA ILE A 191 -14.84 7.06 6.60
C ILE A 191 -15.72 7.60 7.74
N ALA A 192 -15.20 8.60 8.46
CA ALA A 192 -15.89 9.20 9.60
C ALA A 192 -17.20 9.88 9.18
N ASP A 193 -18.21 9.81 10.06
CA ASP A 193 -19.53 10.35 9.75
C ASP A 193 -19.45 11.87 9.51
N GLY A 194 -20.15 12.34 8.47
CA GLY A 194 -20.14 13.75 8.07
C GLY A 194 -18.90 14.20 7.30
N LYS A 195 -17.97 13.29 6.96
CA LYS A 195 -16.84 13.58 6.06
C LYS A 195 -17.18 13.38 4.59
N ILE A 196 -18.19 12.57 4.29
CA ILE A 196 -18.70 12.37 2.93
C ILE A 196 -19.96 13.23 2.77
N THR A 197 -20.02 14.00 1.69
CA THR A 197 -21.24 14.74 1.31
C THR A 197 -22.32 13.74 0.88
N THR A 198 -23.52 13.83 1.45
CA THR A 198 -24.63 12.89 1.19
C THR A 198 -25.88 13.60 0.69
N VAL A 199 -26.85 12.83 0.20
CA VAL A 199 -28.21 13.31 -0.13
C VAL A 199 -28.82 14.07 1.06
N GLU A 200 -28.64 13.54 2.27
CA GLU A 200 -29.16 14.14 3.51
C GLU A 200 -28.48 15.47 3.81
N SER A 201 -27.14 15.55 3.76
CA SER A 201 -26.41 16.79 4.05
C SER A 201 -26.69 17.89 3.03
N LEU A 202 -26.97 17.52 1.78
CA LEU A 202 -27.39 18.42 0.71
C LEU A 202 -28.89 18.76 0.74
N ALA A 203 -29.66 18.13 1.63
CA ALA A 203 -31.12 18.27 1.73
C ALA A 203 -31.86 18.05 0.40
N LEU A 204 -31.33 17.17 -0.47
CA LEU A 204 -31.95 16.86 -1.75
C LEU A 204 -33.29 16.14 -1.52
N LYS A 205 -34.25 16.44 -2.38
CA LYS A 205 -35.58 15.80 -2.38
C LYS A 205 -35.64 14.77 -3.50
N ASP A 206 -36.61 13.87 -3.39
CA ASP A 206 -36.88 12.92 -4.46
C ASP A 206 -37.13 13.65 -5.79
N GLY A 207 -36.46 13.19 -6.84
CA GLY A 207 -36.47 13.86 -8.14
C GLY A 207 -35.31 13.45 -9.03
N ILE A 208 -35.28 14.04 -10.23
CA ILE A 208 -34.21 13.86 -11.20
C ILE A 208 -33.35 15.10 -11.24
N TYR A 209 -32.04 14.86 -11.29
CA TYR A 209 -30.98 15.86 -11.26
C TYR A 209 -29.92 15.52 -12.31
N THR A 210 -28.96 16.41 -12.47
CA THR A 210 -27.68 16.16 -13.12
C THR A 210 -26.55 16.63 -12.21
N ALA A 211 -25.39 15.98 -12.29
CA ALA A 211 -24.15 16.43 -11.66
C ALA A 211 -22.96 16.10 -12.55
N GLU A 212 -21.95 16.96 -12.53
CA GLU A 212 -20.67 16.65 -13.18
C GLU A 212 -20.02 15.45 -12.49
N VAL A 213 -19.53 14.51 -13.30
CA VAL A 213 -18.84 13.32 -12.85
C VAL A 213 -17.46 13.26 -13.49
N THR A 214 -16.46 12.87 -12.68
CA THR A 214 -15.09 12.63 -13.14
C THR A 214 -14.76 11.15 -12.97
N LEU A 215 -14.19 10.54 -14.01
CA LEU A 215 -13.67 9.16 -13.98
C LEU A 215 -12.16 9.18 -13.71
N GLY A 216 -11.73 8.50 -12.66
CA GLY A 216 -10.32 8.20 -12.37
C GLY A 216 -10.00 6.72 -12.55
N GLY A 217 -8.71 6.37 -12.59
CA GLY A 217 -8.24 4.99 -12.66
C GLY A 217 -8.11 4.41 -14.07
N GLY A 218 -8.02 3.08 -14.17
CA GLY A 218 -7.65 2.37 -15.38
C GLY A 218 -6.35 2.89 -16.03
N SER A 219 -6.34 2.96 -17.36
CA SER A 219 -5.21 3.54 -18.13
C SER A 219 -5.31 5.05 -18.34
N GLY A 220 -6.32 5.72 -17.78
CA GLY A 220 -6.65 7.13 -18.06
C GLY A 220 -7.20 7.39 -19.47
N ARG A 221 -7.43 6.35 -20.27
CA ARG A 221 -7.95 6.46 -21.65
C ARG A 221 -9.48 6.34 -21.75
N ALA A 222 -10.11 5.81 -20.71
CA ALA A 222 -11.56 5.66 -20.67
C ALA A 222 -12.21 6.99 -20.27
N SER A 223 -13.48 7.15 -20.62
CA SER A 223 -14.27 8.31 -20.25
C SER A 223 -15.72 7.91 -20.00
N VAL A 224 -16.43 8.76 -19.27
CA VAL A 224 -17.88 8.71 -19.08
C VAL A 224 -18.47 10.05 -19.50
N GLU A 225 -19.74 10.06 -19.90
CA GLU A 225 -20.46 11.30 -20.18
C GLU A 225 -20.68 12.10 -18.89
N SER A 226 -20.47 13.40 -18.98
CA SER A 226 -20.64 14.36 -17.89
C SER A 226 -21.33 15.62 -18.42
N PRO A 227 -22.36 16.14 -17.74
CA PRO A 227 -22.88 15.69 -16.44
C PRO A 227 -23.69 14.38 -16.54
N ALA A 228 -23.61 13.56 -15.49
CA ALA A 228 -24.40 12.34 -15.35
C ALA A 228 -25.80 12.65 -14.82
N ARG A 229 -26.80 11.86 -15.26
CA ARG A 229 -28.16 11.92 -14.72
C ARG A 229 -28.19 11.29 -13.33
N LEU A 230 -28.81 11.97 -12.38
CA LEU A 230 -29.02 11.51 -11.02
C LEU A 230 -30.51 11.32 -10.73
N ARG A 231 -30.87 10.23 -10.06
CA ARG A 231 -32.20 9.97 -9.50
C ARG A 231 -32.07 9.92 -7.99
N VAL A 232 -32.76 10.82 -7.29
CA VAL A 232 -32.91 10.78 -5.83
C VAL A 232 -34.26 10.17 -5.51
N GLU A 233 -34.28 9.16 -4.66
CA GLU A 233 -35.49 8.47 -4.21
C GLU A 233 -35.27 7.87 -2.82
N ASN A 234 -36.19 8.11 -1.89
CA ASN A 234 -36.14 7.59 -0.52
C ASN A 234 -34.82 7.92 0.21
N GLY A 235 -34.26 9.11 -0.04
CA GLY A 235 -33.01 9.55 0.57
C GLY A 235 -31.74 8.90 0.00
N GLN A 236 -31.84 8.12 -1.08
CA GLN A 236 -30.72 7.53 -1.79
C GLN A 236 -30.57 8.16 -3.17
N ALA A 237 -29.34 8.28 -3.66
CA ALA A 237 -29.03 8.76 -5.01
C ALA A 237 -28.52 7.62 -5.89
N PHE A 238 -28.93 7.64 -7.16
CA PHE A 238 -28.49 6.72 -8.20
C PHE A 238 -28.04 7.52 -9.42
N ALA A 239 -26.91 7.16 -10.01
CA ALA A 239 -26.37 7.81 -11.21
C ALA A 239 -26.47 6.90 -12.42
N THR A 240 -26.92 7.46 -13.55
CA THR A 240 -26.77 6.83 -14.86
C THR A 240 -25.39 7.18 -15.43
N ILE A 241 -24.48 6.21 -15.45
CA ILE A 241 -23.14 6.33 -16.01
C ILE A 241 -23.14 5.83 -17.44
N VAL A 242 -22.94 6.73 -18.40
CA VAL A 242 -22.80 6.38 -19.83
C VAL A 242 -21.31 6.40 -20.18
N TRP A 243 -20.76 5.27 -20.60
CA TRP A 243 -19.36 5.18 -20.99
C TRP A 243 -19.10 5.80 -22.37
N GLY A 244 -17.85 6.16 -22.65
CA GLY A 244 -17.41 6.56 -24.00
C GLY A 244 -17.32 5.41 -25.01
N SER A 245 -17.76 4.20 -24.63
CA SER A 245 -17.70 2.98 -25.45
C SER A 245 -18.87 2.05 -25.14
N ALA A 246 -19.27 1.25 -26.12
CA ALA A 246 -20.24 0.16 -25.98
C ALA A 246 -19.65 -1.15 -25.44
N ASN A 247 -18.34 -1.18 -25.15
CA ASN A 247 -17.62 -2.40 -24.84
C ASN A 247 -17.43 -2.61 -23.33
N TYR A 248 -18.46 -2.31 -22.54
CA TYR A 248 -18.54 -2.65 -21.12
C TYR A 248 -19.78 -3.50 -20.85
N ASP A 249 -19.60 -4.63 -20.16
CA ASP A 249 -20.67 -5.60 -19.90
C ASP A 249 -21.41 -5.32 -18.60
N TYR A 250 -20.66 -5.05 -17.51
CA TYR A 250 -21.21 -4.72 -16.20
C TYR A 250 -20.31 -3.79 -15.39
N MET A 251 -20.89 -3.19 -14.36
CA MET A 251 -20.17 -2.48 -13.30
C MET A 251 -20.36 -3.17 -11.94
N LYS A 252 -19.44 -2.96 -11.00
CA LYS A 252 -19.62 -3.30 -9.59
C LYS A 252 -19.38 -2.09 -8.69
N VAL A 253 -20.21 -1.98 -7.66
CA VAL A 253 -20.03 -1.04 -6.53
C VAL A 253 -20.20 -1.87 -5.27
N ASP A 254 -19.22 -1.84 -4.36
CA ASP A 254 -19.19 -2.67 -3.14
C ASP A 254 -19.50 -4.16 -3.42
N ASP A 255 -18.82 -4.72 -4.44
CA ASP A 255 -19.01 -6.10 -4.94
C ASP A 255 -20.41 -6.45 -5.51
N VAL A 256 -21.35 -5.51 -5.52
CA VAL A 256 -22.68 -5.68 -6.12
C VAL A 256 -22.60 -5.40 -7.62
N LYS A 257 -23.02 -6.38 -8.45
CA LYS A 257 -23.03 -6.28 -9.92
C LYS A 257 -24.25 -5.50 -10.44
N TYR A 258 -24.01 -4.58 -11.38
CA TYR A 258 -25.00 -3.78 -12.11
C TYR A 258 -24.87 -4.03 -13.61
N GLU A 259 -25.96 -4.48 -14.23
CA GLU A 259 -26.04 -4.75 -15.66
C GLU A 259 -26.37 -3.47 -16.46
N THR A 260 -26.18 -3.53 -17.78
CA THR A 260 -26.52 -2.42 -18.68
C THR A 260 -28.02 -2.06 -18.63
N VAL A 261 -28.33 -0.77 -18.72
CA VAL A 261 -29.72 -0.25 -18.74
C VAL A 261 -30.22 0.12 -20.14
N ASN A 262 -29.37 0.01 -21.16
CA ASN A 262 -29.68 0.33 -22.55
C ASN A 262 -29.37 -0.85 -23.48
N ALA A 263 -30.09 -0.94 -24.61
CA ALA A 263 -29.90 -1.98 -25.62
C ALA A 263 -29.06 -1.51 -26.83
N GLU A 264 -28.93 -0.21 -27.03
CA GLU A 264 -28.20 0.40 -28.16
C GLU A 264 -27.38 1.60 -27.68
N GLY A 265 -26.31 1.93 -28.40
CA GLY A 265 -25.39 3.02 -28.06
C GLY A 265 -24.25 2.56 -27.16
N ASN A 266 -23.61 3.52 -26.49
CA ASN A 266 -22.56 3.20 -25.52
C ASN A 266 -23.13 2.55 -24.26
N SER A 267 -22.32 1.75 -23.56
CA SER A 267 -22.76 1.04 -22.35
C SER A 267 -23.18 2.04 -21.28
N ALA A 268 -24.39 1.88 -20.74
CA ALA A 268 -24.89 2.70 -19.65
C ALA A 268 -25.32 1.84 -18.47
N PHE A 269 -25.06 2.31 -17.25
CA PHE A 269 -25.35 1.61 -16.00
C PHE A 269 -26.04 2.54 -15.02
N GLU A 270 -27.00 2.06 -14.23
CA GLU A 270 -27.52 2.79 -13.08
C GLU A 270 -26.91 2.23 -11.79
N ILE A 271 -26.08 3.02 -11.11
CA ILE A 271 -25.34 2.63 -9.90
C ILE A 271 -25.70 3.54 -8.71
N PRO A 272 -25.58 3.07 -7.46
CA PRO A 272 -25.76 3.94 -6.30
C PRO A 272 -24.64 4.98 -6.21
N VAL A 273 -24.97 6.18 -5.76
CA VAL A 273 -24.01 7.23 -5.38
C VAL A 273 -23.88 7.19 -3.85
N THR A 274 -22.82 6.57 -3.37
CA THR A 274 -22.54 6.39 -1.93
C THR A 274 -22.06 7.68 -1.26
N GLY A 275 -21.62 8.66 -2.05
CA GLY A 275 -21.19 9.98 -1.59
C GLY A 275 -20.94 10.95 -2.75
N PHE A 276 -21.03 12.24 -2.48
CA PHE A 276 -20.56 13.30 -3.36
C PHE A 276 -19.22 13.83 -2.87
N ASP A 277 -18.50 14.52 -3.76
CA ASP A 277 -17.18 15.12 -3.50
C ASP A 277 -16.16 14.10 -2.98
N TRP A 278 -16.37 12.82 -3.33
CA TRP A 278 -15.59 11.68 -2.89
C TRP A 278 -15.38 10.72 -4.05
N LYS A 279 -14.23 10.05 -4.09
CA LYS A 279 -13.92 9.01 -5.07
C LYS A 279 -14.63 7.70 -4.68
N ILE A 280 -15.71 7.38 -5.37
CA ILE A 280 -16.41 6.10 -5.22
C ILE A 280 -15.64 5.04 -6.02
N PRO A 281 -15.09 3.98 -5.38
CA PRO A 281 -14.47 2.88 -6.11
C PRO A 281 -15.52 2.09 -6.88
N VAL A 282 -15.23 1.81 -8.15
CA VAL A 282 -16.07 0.97 -9.00
C VAL A 282 -15.19 0.04 -9.82
N ILE A 283 -15.71 -1.14 -10.16
CA ILE A 283 -15.09 -2.04 -11.14
C ILE A 283 -15.95 -2.02 -12.39
N ALA A 284 -15.33 -1.97 -13.56
CA ALA A 284 -16.03 -2.14 -14.83
C ALA A 284 -15.39 -3.25 -15.65
N ASP A 285 -16.22 -4.16 -16.16
CA ASP A 285 -15.78 -5.24 -17.04
C ASP A 285 -15.77 -4.77 -18.49
N THR A 286 -14.59 -4.75 -19.11
CA THR A 286 -14.45 -4.42 -20.53
C THR A 286 -14.29 -5.67 -21.37
N ILE A 287 -15.07 -5.71 -22.45
CA ILE A 287 -15.03 -6.75 -23.49
C ILE A 287 -14.37 -6.25 -24.79
N ALA A 288 -13.73 -5.08 -24.74
CA ALA A 288 -13.04 -4.50 -25.89
C ALA A 288 -11.76 -5.27 -26.28
N MET A 289 -11.26 -6.09 -25.35
CA MET A 289 -10.04 -6.88 -25.50
C MET A 289 -10.36 -8.32 -25.93
N SER A 290 -9.34 -9.15 -26.18
CA SER A 290 -9.54 -10.55 -26.59
C SER A 290 -10.22 -11.40 -25.52
N GLU A 291 -10.12 -10.99 -24.26
CA GLU A 291 -10.78 -11.59 -23.10
C GLU A 291 -11.41 -10.48 -22.24
N PRO A 292 -12.52 -10.75 -21.53
CA PRO A 292 -13.08 -9.81 -20.57
C PRO A 292 -12.10 -9.48 -19.44
N HIS A 293 -12.05 -8.21 -19.05
CA HIS A 293 -11.21 -7.74 -17.96
C HIS A 293 -11.96 -6.80 -17.03
N GLU A 294 -11.95 -7.12 -15.74
CA GLU A 294 -12.35 -6.21 -14.67
C GLU A 294 -11.24 -5.18 -14.43
N ILE A 295 -11.60 -3.91 -14.53
CA ILE A 295 -10.68 -2.79 -14.30
C ILE A 295 -11.21 -1.93 -13.16
N ASP A 296 -10.33 -1.59 -12.23
CA ASP A 296 -10.61 -0.63 -11.15
C ASP A 296 -10.66 0.81 -11.68
N TYR A 297 -11.73 1.51 -11.32
CA TYR A 297 -11.94 2.93 -11.57
C TYR A 297 -12.44 3.63 -10.30
N THR A 298 -12.48 4.96 -10.35
CA THR A 298 -13.19 5.78 -9.38
C THR A 298 -14.12 6.76 -10.08
N LEU A 299 -15.25 7.05 -9.44
CA LEU A 299 -16.19 8.10 -9.87
C LEU A 299 -16.31 9.14 -8.77
N ALA A 300 -16.08 10.40 -9.11
CA ALA A 300 -16.30 11.53 -8.21
C ALA A 300 -17.40 12.43 -8.78
N PHE A 301 -18.46 12.64 -8.00
CA PHE A 301 -19.59 13.52 -8.37
C PHE A 301 -19.45 14.86 -7.65
N ASP A 302 -19.39 15.95 -8.40
CA ASP A 302 -19.27 17.29 -7.83
C ASP A 302 -20.64 17.78 -7.35
N SER A 303 -20.81 17.89 -6.02
CA SER A 303 -22.07 18.30 -5.42
C SER A 303 -22.46 19.75 -5.75
N SER A 304 -21.48 20.62 -6.03
CA SER A 304 -21.71 22.03 -6.36
C SER A 304 -22.36 22.22 -7.74
N THR A 305 -22.26 21.20 -8.60
CA THR A 305 -22.81 21.22 -9.96
C THR A 305 -24.22 20.65 -10.05
N ILE A 306 -24.77 20.15 -8.93
CA ILE A 306 -26.08 19.50 -8.90
C ILE A 306 -27.18 20.48 -9.36
N LYS A 307 -27.90 20.07 -10.41
CA LYS A 307 -29.03 20.82 -10.97
C LYS A 307 -30.23 19.92 -11.12
N LYS A 308 -31.42 20.41 -10.79
CA LYS A 308 -32.65 19.67 -11.06
C LYS A 308 -32.83 19.53 -12.58
N ALA A 309 -33.08 18.31 -13.06
CA ALA A 309 -33.37 18.09 -14.47
C ALA A 309 -34.79 18.60 -14.79
N GLU A 310 -34.94 19.23 -15.95
CA GLU A 310 -36.24 19.68 -16.48
C GLU A 310 -37.10 18.51 -16.97
#